data_AF-A0A367ZLL8-F1
#
_entry.id   AF-A0A367ZLL8-F1
#
_cell.length_a   1.000
_cell.length_b   1.000
_cell.length_c   1.000
_cell.angle_alpha   90.00
_cell.angle_beta   90.00
_cell.angle_gamma   90.00
#
_symmetry.space_group_name_H-M   'P 1'
#
loop_
_entity.id
_entity.type
_entity.pdbx_description
1 polymer ?
#
loop_
_entity_poly.entity_id
_entity_poly.type
_entity_poly.pdbx_seq_one_letter_code
_entity_poly.pdbx_strand_id
1 'polypeptide(L)' 'MKTMSEVILDRIADGTSIAQLKREYGLSQKDIITAALFGVAELREEYMALLAKNKKKKFR' A
#
# COMPACT_ATOMS: atom_id res chain seq x y z
N MET A 1 5.78 -8.54 -12.05
CA MET A 1 6.98 -8.18 -11.27
C MET A 1 6.52 -7.16 -10.26
N LYS A 2 6.74 -7.36 -8.95
CA LYS A 2 6.30 -6.40 -7.92
C LYS A 2 7.10 -5.11 -8.04
N THR A 3 6.44 -3.98 -7.87
CA THR A 3 7.04 -2.66 -7.71
C THR A 3 7.77 -2.57 -6.36
N MET A 4 8.71 -1.63 -6.24
CA MET A 4 9.42 -1.44 -4.97
C MET A 4 8.47 -1.02 -3.84
N SER A 5 7.43 -0.25 -4.14
CA SER A 5 6.39 0.11 -3.16
C SER A 5 5.68 -1.11 -2.59
N GLU A 6 5.26 -2.06 -3.45
CA GLU A 6 4.63 -3.31 -3.01
C GLU A 6 5.59 -4.13 -2.14
N VAL A 7 6.86 -4.25 -2.54
CA VAL A 7 7.87 -4.96 -1.74
C VAL A 7 8.07 -4.33 -0.36
N ILE A 8 8.12 -3.00 -0.29
CA ILE A 8 8.25 -2.27 0.99
C ILE A 8 7.02 -2.53 1.87
N LEU A 9 5.81 -2.41 1.31
CA LEU A 9 4.57 -2.61 2.06
C LEU A 9 4.44 -4.06 2.57
N ASP A 10 4.75 -5.05 1.74
CA ASP A 10 4.74 -6.47 2.12
C ASP A 10 5.69 -6.74 3.30
N ARG A 11 6.92 -6.25 3.21
CA ARG A 11 7.93 -6.48 4.27
C ARG A 11 7.55 -5.80 5.58
N ILE A 12 6.93 -4.63 5.52
CA ILE A 12 6.38 -3.96 6.70
C ILE A 12 5.25 -4.79 7.30
N ALA A 13 4.34 -5.34 6.48
CA ALA A 13 3.26 -6.21 6.94
C ALA A 13 3.77 -7.50 7.58
N ASP A 14 4.90 -8.04 7.09
CA ASP A 14 5.62 -9.18 7.68
C ASP A 14 6.37 -8.83 8.99
N GLY A 15 6.28 -7.59 9.46
CA GLY A 15 6.88 -7.13 10.72
C GLY A 15 8.33 -6.65 10.58
N THR A 16 8.85 -6.49 9.35
CA THR A 16 10.19 -5.93 9.13
C THR A 16 10.21 -4.46 9.52
N SER A 17 11.18 -4.06 10.34
CA SER A 17 11.33 -2.65 10.72
C SER A 17 11.76 -1.78 9.53
N ILE A 18 11.28 -0.53 9.49
CA ILE A 18 11.67 0.45 8.45
C ILE A 18 13.20 0.65 8.43
N ALA A 19 13.85 0.66 9.60
CA ALA A 19 15.29 0.82 9.70
C ALA A 19 16.05 -0.33 9.02
N GLN A 20 15.56 -1.57 9.16
CA GLN A 20 16.12 -2.73 8.49
C GLN A 20 15.90 -2.64 6.98
N LEU A 21 14.69 -2.31 6.52
CA LEU A 21 14.37 -2.13 5.10
C LEU A 21 15.26 -1.08 4.42
N LYS A 22 15.49 0.06 5.08
CA LYS A 22 16.37 1.12 4.55
C LYS A 22 17.81 0.66 4.37
N ARG A 23 18.31 -0.21 5.26
CA ARG A 23 19.65 -0.79 5.13
C ARG A 23 19.72 -1.86 4.04
N GLU A 24 18.77 -2.79 4.01
CA GLU A 24 18.75 -3.91 3.06
C GLU A 24 18.63 -3.46 1.60
N TYR A 25 17.80 -2.44 1.35
CA TYR A 25 17.45 -2.00 0.00
C TYR A 25 18.03 -0.61 -0.36
N GLY A 26 18.84 -0.01 0.52
CA GLY A 26 19.39 1.33 0.30
C GLY A 26 18.33 2.43 0.22
N LEU A 27 17.19 2.25 0.88
CA LEU A 27 16.04 3.15 0.74
C LEU A 27 16.22 4.45 1.51
N SER A 28 15.81 5.54 0.88
CA SER A 28 15.68 6.84 1.52
C SER A 28 14.37 6.95 2.30
N GLN A 29 14.22 8.03 3.07
CA GLN A 29 12.94 8.35 3.69
C GLN A 29 11.83 8.61 2.65
N LYS A 30 12.21 9.18 1.49
CA LYS A 30 11.28 9.48 0.41
C LYS A 30 10.65 8.20 -0.13
N ASP A 31 11.43 7.13 -0.28
CA ASP A 31 10.92 5.86 -0.82
C ASP A 31 9.88 5.23 0.09
N ILE A 32 10.09 5.30 1.41
CA ILE A 32 9.12 4.83 2.42
C ILE A 32 7.81 5.64 2.33
N ILE A 33 7.91 6.96 2.21
CA ILE A 33 6.74 7.83 2.06
C ILE A 33 6.01 7.52 0.76
N THR A 34 6.74 7.33 -0.34
CA THR A 34 6.15 6.95 -1.63
C THR A 34 5.41 5.63 -1.55
N ALA A 35 5.98 4.61 -0.90
CA ALA A 35 5.32 3.34 -0.67
C ALA A 35 4.05 3.48 0.18
N ALA A 36 4.08 4.29 1.25
CA ALA A 36 2.91 4.55 2.07
C ALA A 36 1.79 5.25 1.29
N LEU A 37 2.12 6.26 0.49
CA LEU A 37 1.15 6.97 -0.37
C LEU A 37 0.54 6.04 -1.42
N PHE A 38 1.34 5.13 -1.98
CA PHE A 38 0.88 4.09 -2.89
C PHE A 38 -0.18 3.21 -2.21
N GLY A 39 0.11 2.66 -1.04
CA GLY A 39 -0.85 1.82 -0.31
C GLY A 39 -2.14 2.55 0.08
N VAL A 40 -2.06 3.84 0.45
CA VAL A 40 -3.26 4.67 0.72
C VAL A 40 -4.13 4.83 -0.54
N ALA A 41 -3.51 5.01 -1.70
CA ALA A 41 -4.23 5.14 -2.96
C ALA A 41 -4.98 3.85 -3.31
N GLU A 42 -4.35 2.69 -3.17
CA GLU A 42 -4.98 1.39 -3.42
C GLU A 42 -6.18 1.15 -2.48
N LEU A 43 -6.00 1.38 -1.18
CA LEU A 43 -7.10 1.24 -0.21
C LEU A 43 -8.27 2.19 -0.52
N ARG A 44 -7.98 3.41 -0.97
CA ARG A 44 -9.02 4.35 -1.40
C ARG A 44 -9.78 3.84 -2.61
N GLU A 45 -9.09 3.28 -3.60
CA GLU A 45 -9.73 2.71 -4.80
C GLU A 45 -10.62 1.52 -4.43
N GLU A 46 -10.12 0.60 -3.59
CA GLU A 46 -10.89 -0.54 -3.09
C GLU A 46 -12.15 -0.09 -2.32
N TYR A 47 -12.00 0.89 -1.44
CA TYR A 47 -13.12 1.46 -0.69
C TYR A 47 -14.18 2.07 -1.60
N MET A 48 -13.76 2.84 -2.61
CA MET A 48 -14.69 3.43 -3.59
C MET A 48 -15.40 2.37 -4.43
N ALA A 49 -14.70 1.29 -4.80
CA ALA A 49 -15.30 0.17 -5.51
C ALA A 49 -16.35 -0.56 -4.65
N LEU A 50 -16.07 -0.76 -3.35
CA LEU A 50 -17.03 -1.33 -2.39
C LEU A 50 -18.27 -0.44 -2.22
N LEU A 51 -18.09 0.88 -2.10
CA LEU A 51 -19.21 1.83 -2.04
C LEU A 51 -20.08 1.76 -3.30
N ALA A 52 -19.48 1.70 -4.48
CA ALA A 52 -20.21 1.59 -5.74
C ALA A 52 -21.01 0.27 -5.82
N LYS A 53 -20.43 -0.85 -5.38
CA LYS A 53 -21.09 -2.17 -5.33
C LYS A 53 -22.26 -2.18 -4.34
N ASN A 54 -22.09 -1.58 -3.16
CA ASN A 54 -23.12 -1.51 -2.14
C ASN A 54 -24.28 -0.59 -2.52
N LYS A 55 -24.01 0.52 -3.23
CA LYS A 55 -25.06 1.36 -3.81
C LYS A 55 -25.88 0.60 -4.85
N LYS A 56 -25.24 -0.18 -5.74
CA LYS A 56 -25.97 -1.02 -6.73
C LYS A 56 -26.84 -2.11 -6.10
N LYS A 57 -26.49 -2.63 -4.92
CA LYS A 57 -27.29 -3.63 -4.19
C LYS A 57 -28.55 -3.07 -3.53
N LYS A 58 -28.61 -1.77 -3.20
CA LYS A 58 -29.79 -1.15 -2.55
C LYS A 58 -30.91 -0.76 -3.53
N PHE A 59 -30.64 -0.76 -4.83
CA PHE A 59 -31.61 -0.41 -5.88
C PHE A 59 -32.06 -1.62 -6.71
N ARG A 60 -31.92 -2.84 -6.18
CA ARG A 60 -32.43 -4.09 -6.77
C ARG A 60 -33.40 -4.75 -5.83
#